data_AF-A0A6V7XWP0-F1
#
_entry.id   AF-A0A6V7XWP0-F1
#
_cell.length_a   1.000
_cell.length_b   1.000
_cell.length_c   1.000
_cell.angle_alpha   90.00
_cell.angle_beta   90.00
_cell.angle_gamma   90.00
#
_symmetry.space_group_name_H-M   'P 1'
#
loop_
_entity.id
_entity.type
_entity.pdbx_description
1 polymer ?
#
loop_
_entity_poly.entity_id
_entity_poly.type
_entity_poly.pdbx_seq_one_letter_code
_entity_poly.pdbx_strand_id
1 'polypeptide(L)' 'MFEQNDMSEAQTGIVKISDCSSETFKGMLEFCYTGNVSESTMEDLCVDIFAISHKYQITNLKN' A
#
# COMPACT_ATOMS: atom_id res chain seq x y z
N MET A 1 8.23 -4.75 -10.05
CA MET A 1 7.99 -3.33 -10.42
C MET A 1 9.32 -2.59 -10.53
N PHE A 2 10.07 -2.40 -9.45
CA PHE A 2 11.34 -1.66 -9.50
C PHE A 2 12.52 -2.42 -10.11
N GLU A 3 12.45 -3.75 -10.21
CA GLU A 3 13.52 -4.58 -10.81
C GLU A 3 13.43 -4.68 -12.34
N GLN A 4 12.34 -4.19 -12.95
CA GLN A 4 12.16 -4.17 -14.40
C GLN A 4 12.69 -2.84 -14.96
N ASN A 5 13.98 -2.81 -15.29
CA ASN A 5 14.70 -1.61 -15.75
C ASN A 5 14.11 -0.96 -17.02
N ASP A 6 13.32 -1.70 -17.80
CA ASP A 6 12.66 -1.21 -19.02
C ASP A 6 11.35 -0.45 -18.75
N MET A 7 10.87 -0.40 -17.50
CA MET A 7 9.66 0.34 -17.12
C MET A 7 9.98 1.78 -16.72
N SER A 8 9.06 2.69 -17.07
CA SER A 8 9.17 4.12 -16.74
C SER A 8 9.26 4.36 -15.23
N GLU A 9 8.63 3.50 -14.45
CA GLU A 9 8.58 3.51 -12.99
C GLU A 9 9.96 3.20 -12.39
N ALA A 10 10.72 2.30 -13.00
CA ALA A 10 12.08 1.98 -12.57
C ALA A 10 13.09 3.08 -12.97
N GLN A 11 12.88 3.72 -14.13
CA GLN A 11 13.73 4.81 -14.63
C GLN A 11 13.51 6.13 -13.88
N THR A 12 12.25 6.46 -13.58
CA THR A 12 11.87 7.73 -12.94
C THR A 12 11.77 7.64 -11.41
N GLY A 13 11.61 6.43 -10.87
CA GLY A 13 11.30 6.20 -9.47
C GLY A 13 9.87 6.64 -9.07
N ILE A 14 9.03 7.01 -10.04
CA ILE A 14 7.66 7.47 -9.79
C ILE A 14 6.68 6.34 -10.12
N VAL A 15 5.88 5.94 -9.14
CA VAL A 15 4.81 4.96 -9.31
C VAL A 15 3.46 5.67 -9.21
N LYS A 16 2.66 5.58 -10.27
CA LYS A 16 1.30 6.12 -10.29
C LYS A 16 0.32 5.06 -9.82
N ILE A 17 -0.41 5.36 -8.74
CA ILE A 17 -1.39 4.44 -8.14
C ILE A 17 -2.77 5.07 -8.31
N SER A 18 -3.69 4.33 -8.95
CA SER A 18 -5.04 4.81 -9.28
C SER A 18 -6.14 3.98 -8.61
N ASP A 19 -5.74 2.92 -7.91
CA ASP A 19 -6.62 1.84 -7.45
C ASP A 19 -7.07 2.02 -6.00
N CYS A 20 -6.64 3.08 -5.32
CA CYS A 20 -7.02 3.38 -3.95
C CYS A 20 -6.92 4.87 -3.62
N SER A 21 -7.61 5.26 -2.55
CA SER A 21 -7.55 6.60 -1.99
C SER A 21 -6.20 6.87 -1.33
N SER A 22 -5.79 8.13 -1.30
CA SER A 22 -4.55 8.56 -0.64
C SER A 22 -4.50 8.16 0.83
N GLU A 23 -5.64 8.21 1.52
CA GLU A 23 -5.77 7.83 2.93
C GLU A 23 -5.54 6.33 3.14
N THR A 24 -6.15 5.49 2.30
CA THR A 24 -5.94 4.03 2.31
C THR A 24 -4.48 3.69 2.05
N PHE A 25 -3.88 4.32 1.04
CA PHE A 25 -2.47 4.07 0.71
C PHE A 25 -1.54 4.52 1.83
N LYS A 26 -1.85 5.62 2.51
CA LYS A 26 -1.11 6.10 3.67
C LYS A 26 -1.20 5.12 4.85
N GLY A 27 -2.37 4.54 5.12
CA GLY A 27 -2.52 3.49 6.14
C GLY A 27 -1.70 2.25 5.82
N MET A 28 -1.66 1.83 4.55
CA MET A 28 -0.81 0.72 4.10
C MET A 28 0.68 1.03 4.24
N LEU A 29 1.12 2.25 3.90
CA LEU A 29 2.50 2.68 4.10
C LEU A 29 2.87 2.69 5.59
N GLU A 30 2.00 3.19 6.45
CA GLU A 30 2.21 3.19 7.91
C GLU A 30 2.47 1.77 8.41
N PHE A 31 1.67 0.80 7.95
CA PHE A 31 1.90 -0.62 8.23
C PHE A 31 3.24 -1.11 7.69
N CYS A 32 3.58 -0.82 6.44
CA CYS A 32 4.84 -1.26 5.83
C CYS A 32 6.08 -0.74 6.57
N TYR A 33 6.03 0.48 7.10
CA TYR A 33 7.18 1.10 7.75
C TYR A 33 7.23 0.91 9.27
N THR A 34 6.10 0.75 9.93
CA THR A 34 6.02 0.65 11.40
C THR A 34 5.59 -0.73 11.90
N GLY A 35 5.02 -1.54 11.03
CA GLY A 35 4.38 -2.82 11.39
C GLY A 35 3.00 -2.66 12.04
N ASN A 36 2.49 -1.43 12.20
CA ASN A 36 1.20 -1.16 12.83
C ASN A 36 0.39 -0.14 12.03
N VAL A 37 -0.93 -0.15 12.17
CA VAL A 37 -1.82 0.88 11.62
C VAL A 37 -2.55 1.56 12.78
N SER A 38 -2.68 2.88 12.70
CA SER A 38 -3.47 3.68 13.65
C SER A 38 -4.92 3.17 13.71
N GLU A 39 -5.47 2.99 14.93
CA GLU A 39 -6.84 2.50 15.13
C GLU A 39 -7.88 3.33 14.36
N SER A 40 -7.75 4.65 14.37
CA SER A 40 -8.61 5.57 13.61
C SER A 40 -8.63 5.30 12.11
N THR A 41 -7.50 4.82 11.55
CA THR A 41 -7.36 4.49 10.14
C THR A 41 -7.92 3.09 9.85
N MET A 42 -7.80 2.17 10.82
CA MET A 42 -8.43 0.85 10.71
C MET A 42 -9.96 0.93 10.79
N GLU A 43 -10.54 1.76 11.64
CA GLU A 43 -12.01 1.79 11.78
C GLU A 43 -12.71 2.20 10.48
N ASP A 44 -12.18 3.19 9.76
CA ASP A 44 -12.79 3.71 8.53
C ASP A 44 -12.30 3.00 7.25
N LEU A 45 -11.01 2.58 7.22
CA LEU A 45 -10.36 2.11 5.99
C LEU A 45 -9.88 0.65 6.05
N CYS A 46 -10.22 -0.12 7.08
CA CYS A 46 -9.76 -1.51 7.22
C CYS A 46 -10.08 -2.37 5.98
N VAL A 47 -11.30 -2.27 5.44
CA VAL A 47 -11.70 -3.07 4.27
C VAL A 47 -10.86 -2.72 3.05
N ASP A 48 -10.67 -1.43 2.78
CA ASP A 48 -9.89 -0.96 1.64
C ASP A 48 -8.39 -1.29 1.83
N ILE A 49 -7.84 -1.09 3.03
CA ILE A 49 -6.46 -1.44 3.38
C ILE A 49 -6.23 -2.94 3.19
N PHE A 50 -7.18 -3.79 3.58
CA PHE A 50 -7.11 -5.23 3.38
C PHE A 50 -7.19 -5.62 1.90
N ALA A 51 -8.06 -4.96 1.13
CA ALA A 51 -8.17 -5.20 -0.30
C ALA A 51 -6.88 -4.84 -1.05
N ILE A 52 -6.26 -3.69 -0.72
CA ILE A 52 -5.00 -3.28 -1.33
C ILE A 52 -3.82 -4.09 -0.82
N SER A 53 -3.76 -4.45 0.46
CA SER A 53 -2.67 -5.28 0.99
C SER A 53 -2.67 -6.65 0.30
N HIS A 54 -3.85 -7.21 0.03
CA HIS A 54 -4.00 -8.42 -0.77
C HIS A 54 -3.51 -8.22 -2.22
N LYS A 55 -3.88 -7.11 -2.87
CA LYS A 55 -3.48 -6.79 -4.26
C LYS A 55 -1.96 -6.57 -4.40
N TYR A 56 -1.35 -5.89 -3.43
CA TYR A 56 0.09 -5.62 -3.38
C TYR A 56 0.90 -6.75 -2.71
N GLN A 57 0.25 -7.87 -2.36
CA GLN A 57 0.85 -9.03 -1.71
C GLN A 57 1.60 -8.70 -0.40
N ILE A 58 1.09 -7.74 0.36
CA ILE A 58 1.58 -7.42 1.70
C ILE A 58 0.97 -8.46 2.66
N THR A 59 1.62 -9.61 2.73
CA THR A 59 1.15 -10.79 3.50
C THR A 59 1.23 -10.61 5.01
N ASN A 60 2.02 -9.67 5.52
CA ASN A 60 2.13 -9.40 6.96
C ASN A 60 0.86 -8.75 7.57
N LEU A 61 -0.04 -8.21 6.74
CA LEU A 61 -1.30 -7.59 7.19
C LEU A 61 -2.42 -8.63 7.37
N LYS A 62 -2.16 -9.89 7.01
CA LYS A 62 -3.03 -11.03 7.32
C LYS A 62 -2.66 -11.53 8.71
N ASN A 63 -3.48 -11.17 9.69
CA ASN A 63 -3.53 -11.90 10.96
C ASN A 63 -3.68 -13.40 10.73
#